data_AF-A0A409Y151-F1
#
_entry.id   AF-A0A409Y151-F1
#
_cell.length_a   1.000
_cell.length_b   1.000
_cell.length_c   1.000
_cell.angle_alpha   90.00
_cell.angle_beta   90.00
_cell.angle_gamma   90.00
#
_symmetry.space_group_name_H-M   'P 1'
#
loop_
_entity.id
_entity.type
_entity.pdbx_description
1 polymer ?
#
loop_
_entity_poly.entity_id
_entity_poly.type
_entity_poly.pdbx_seq_one_letter_code
_entity_poly.pdbx_strand_id
1 'polypeptide(L)'
;MDTSTSSDSSDVVVARRWYFHGGNTISVEDEPLLFAKRVRELSAKVVKRSAAGRVKCLIFATSGRVIRGWLAPDDFTKVDVLNVSEYFPNGFVSYRITTFPVIGCRMAHDWRIFVAKIPSIAPNNLAVSGAVGHKWGGNVIFARYGNAAPDEAEWMEDVSRQSLDLLVPLLDAWITEKRSLSHSSTQLNSEIDISRRGAFNFDSEGGLQ
;
A
#
# COMPACT_ATOMS: atom_id res chain seq x y z
N MET A 1 9.18 -51.19 -21.10
CA MET A 1 7.83 -51.74 -21.31
C MET A 1 7.24 -51.97 -19.92
N ASP A 2 6.83 -50.95 -19.16
CA ASP A 2 5.83 -49.86 -19.42
C ASP A 2 4.47 -50.48 -19.76
N THR A 3 3.33 -50.20 -19.11
CA THR A 3 2.78 -49.01 -18.38
C THR A 3 1.64 -49.50 -17.46
N SER A 4 1.63 -49.26 -16.14
CA SER A 4 1.06 -48.10 -15.39
C SER A 4 -0.44 -47.83 -15.54
N THR A 5 -1.20 -48.04 -14.45
CA THR A 5 -2.33 -47.18 -14.03
C THR A 5 -2.47 -47.25 -12.50
N SER A 6 -1.81 -46.31 -11.82
CA SER A 6 -2.04 -46.00 -10.40
C SER A 6 -3.18 -44.98 -10.32
N SER A 7 -4.34 -45.37 -9.76
CA SER A 7 -5.34 -44.40 -9.29
C SER A 7 -5.16 -44.23 -7.78
N ASP A 8 -4.16 -43.44 -7.43
CA ASP A 8 -3.96 -42.95 -6.08
C ASP A 8 -4.93 -41.77 -5.88
N SER A 9 -6.10 -42.06 -5.31
CA SER A 9 -7.05 -41.06 -4.86
C SER A 9 -7.16 -41.17 -3.34
N SER A 10 -6.06 -40.82 -2.67
CA SER A 10 -6.11 -40.46 -1.26
C SER A 10 -7.04 -39.25 -1.13
N ASP A 11 -8.27 -39.47 -0.67
CA ASP A 11 -9.15 -38.42 -0.18
C ASP A 11 -8.48 -37.75 1.02
N VAL A 12 -7.71 -36.70 0.75
CA VAL A 12 -7.12 -35.87 1.78
C VAL A 12 -8.25 -35.06 2.41
N VAL A 13 -8.74 -35.57 3.54
CA VAL A 13 -9.56 -34.84 4.50
C VAL A 13 -8.72 -33.68 5.04
N VAL A 14 -8.85 -32.50 4.44
CA VAL A 14 -8.29 -31.27 5.02
C VAL A 14 -9.31 -30.71 6.01
N ALA A 15 -9.18 -31.10 7.27
CA ALA A 15 -9.83 -30.42 8.39
C ALA A 15 -9.26 -29.00 8.52
N ARG A 16 -9.94 -28.00 7.93
CA ARG A 16 -9.67 -26.58 8.18
C ARG A 16 -10.61 -26.07 9.27
N ARG A 17 -10.20 -26.26 10.53
CA ARG A 17 -10.69 -25.48 11.66
C ARG A 17 -10.32 -24.02 11.42
N TRP A 18 -11.31 -23.18 11.12
CA TRP A 18 -11.26 -21.76 11.43
C TRP A 18 -12.19 -21.54 12.61
N TYR A 19 -11.61 -21.39 13.80
CA TYR A 19 -12.36 -20.94 14.96
C TYR A 19 -12.40 -19.42 14.95
N PHE A 20 -13.56 -18.87 14.60
CA PHE A 20 -13.97 -17.56 15.08
C PHE A 20 -14.91 -17.80 16.26
N HIS A 21 -14.45 -17.51 17.48
CA HIS A 21 -15.34 -17.42 18.64
C HIS A 21 -15.68 -15.95 18.84
N GLY A 22 -16.91 -15.60 18.49
CA GLY A 22 -17.51 -14.30 18.70
C GLY A 22 -19.02 -14.38 18.46
N GLY A 23 -19.75 -14.97 19.42
CA GLY A 23 -21.21 -14.94 19.48
C GLY A 23 -21.90 -16.24 19.04
N ASN A 24 -22.53 -16.89 20.02
CA ASN A 24 -23.51 -17.98 19.96
C ASN A 24 -23.12 -19.28 19.22
N THR A 25 -23.09 -20.37 19.99
CA THR A 25 -23.02 -21.76 19.53
C THR A 25 -24.18 -22.07 18.59
N ILE A 26 -23.91 -22.09 17.28
CA ILE A 26 -24.81 -22.72 16.31
C ILE A 26 -24.58 -24.23 16.45
N SER A 27 -25.65 -24.96 16.76
CA SER A 27 -25.65 -26.42 16.80
C SER A 27 -25.18 -26.97 15.45
N VAL A 28 -24.21 -27.89 15.48
CA VAL A 28 -23.59 -28.51 14.28
C VAL A 28 -24.57 -29.44 13.53
N GLU A 29 -25.76 -29.67 14.08
CA GLU A 29 -26.76 -30.58 13.51
C GLU A 29 -27.61 -29.96 12.38
N ASP A 30 -27.54 -28.64 12.17
CA ASP A 30 -28.31 -27.92 11.16
C ASP A 30 -27.46 -27.34 10.01
N GLU A 31 -26.26 -27.86 9.72
CA GLU A 31 -25.55 -27.43 8.51
C GLU A 31 -26.24 -27.99 7.26
N PRO A 32 -26.93 -27.16 6.43
CA PRO A 32 -27.48 -27.66 5.19
C PRO A 32 -26.30 -28.05 4.30
N LEU A 33 -26.31 -29.29 3.81
CA LEU A 33 -25.34 -29.80 2.84
C LEU A 33 -25.28 -28.85 1.64
N LEU A 34 -24.35 -27.90 1.70
CA LEU A 34 -24.13 -26.90 0.67
C LEU A 34 -23.41 -27.59 -0.48
N PHE A 35 -24.19 -28.19 -1.37
CA PHE A 35 -23.68 -28.82 -2.59
C PHE A 35 -22.70 -27.88 -3.29
N ALA A 36 -21.55 -28.40 -3.73
CA ALA A 36 -20.50 -27.60 -4.37
C ALA A 36 -21.02 -26.77 -5.56
N LYS A 37 -22.07 -27.22 -6.24
CA LYS A 37 -22.79 -26.47 -7.27
C LYS A 37 -23.52 -25.25 -6.70
N ARG A 38 -24.19 -25.37 -5.56
CA ARG A 38 -24.87 -24.26 -4.86
C ARG A 38 -23.87 -23.31 -4.21
N VAL A 39 -22.72 -23.79 -3.73
CA VAL A 39 -21.58 -22.94 -3.34
C VAL A 39 -21.07 -22.18 -4.55
N ARG A 40 -20.82 -22.83 -5.69
CA ARG A 40 -20.41 -22.12 -6.93
C ARG A 40 -21.46 -21.15 -7.42
N GLU A 41 -22.75 -21.47 -7.35
CA GLU A 41 -23.83 -20.57 -7.73
C GLU A 41 -24.00 -19.41 -6.76
N LEU A 42 -23.81 -19.62 -5.45
CA LEU A 42 -23.82 -18.56 -4.43
C LEU A 42 -22.57 -17.70 -4.52
N SER A 43 -21.38 -18.29 -4.72
CA SER A 43 -20.14 -17.56 -5.00
C SER A 43 -20.23 -16.82 -6.33
N ALA A 44 -20.80 -17.41 -7.38
CA ALA A 44 -21.06 -16.73 -8.66
C ALA A 44 -22.14 -15.66 -8.52
N LYS A 45 -23.12 -15.82 -7.62
CA LYS A 45 -24.08 -14.77 -7.26
C LYS A 45 -23.44 -13.70 -6.37
N VAL A 46 -22.44 -14.00 -5.55
CA VAL A 46 -21.63 -13.00 -4.81
C VAL A 46 -20.67 -12.27 -5.74
N VAL A 47 -20.17 -12.92 -6.78
CA VAL A 47 -19.35 -12.31 -7.85
C VAL A 47 -20.22 -11.52 -8.84
N LYS A 48 -21.41 -12.00 -9.20
CA LYS A 48 -22.38 -11.29 -10.07
C LYS A 48 -23.23 -10.25 -9.34
N ARG A 49 -23.36 -10.34 -8.00
CA ARG A 49 -23.88 -9.30 -7.11
C ARG A 49 -22.75 -8.56 -6.39
N SER A 50 -21.50 -8.71 -6.82
CA SER A 50 -20.41 -7.92 -6.28
C SER A 50 -20.70 -6.48 -6.66
N ALA A 51 -21.08 -5.71 -5.65
CA ALA A 51 -21.36 -4.30 -5.70
C ALA A 51 -20.30 -3.55 -6.51
N ALA A 52 -20.64 -2.36 -6.99
CA ALA A 52 -19.63 -1.34 -7.26
C ALA A 52 -18.49 -1.42 -6.23
N GLY A 53 -17.23 -1.34 -6.65
CA GLY A 53 -16.19 -0.78 -5.81
C GLY A 53 -15.06 -1.68 -5.27
N ARG A 54 -15.13 -3.02 -5.22
CA ARG A 54 -13.94 -3.77 -4.72
C ARG A 54 -12.83 -3.87 -5.78
N VAL A 55 -11.62 -3.49 -5.41
CA VAL A 55 -10.42 -3.49 -6.27
C VAL A 55 -9.28 -4.28 -5.64
N LYS A 56 -8.50 -4.99 -6.47
CA LYS A 56 -7.24 -5.61 -6.03
C LYS A 56 -6.14 -4.56 -5.95
N CYS A 57 -5.52 -4.47 -4.78
CA CYS A 57 -4.36 -3.62 -4.53
C CYS A 57 -3.12 -4.47 -4.23
N LEU A 58 -1.94 -3.90 -4.44
CA LEU A 58 -0.69 -4.50 -3.99
C LEU A 58 -0.28 -3.91 -2.64
N ILE A 59 0.07 -4.79 -1.70
CA ILE A 59 0.39 -4.43 -0.32
C ILE A 59 1.79 -4.93 -0.01
N PHE A 60 2.71 -4.01 0.24
CA PHE A 60 3.99 -4.30 0.86
C PHE A 60 3.77 -4.40 2.36
N ALA A 61 3.64 -5.63 2.85
CA ALA A 61 3.30 -5.89 4.24
C ALA A 61 4.54 -5.88 5.14
N THR A 62 4.39 -5.40 6.37
CA THR A 62 5.46 -5.40 7.38
C THR A 62 6.05 -6.78 7.66
N SER A 63 5.29 -7.84 7.40
CA SER A 63 5.72 -9.24 7.48
C SER A 63 6.78 -9.68 6.46
N GLY A 64 7.21 -8.80 5.56
CA GLY A 64 8.24 -9.10 4.56
C GLY A 64 7.72 -9.63 3.24
N ARG A 65 6.40 -9.62 3.03
CA ARG A 65 5.77 -10.15 1.82
C ARG A 65 5.03 -9.06 1.06
N VAL A 66 5.06 -9.17 -0.27
CA VAL A 66 4.15 -8.41 -1.14
C VAL A 66 2.94 -9.26 -1.48
N ILE A 67 1.77 -8.83 -1.02
CA ILE A 67 0.50 -9.55 -1.15
C ILE A 67 -0.51 -8.77 -1.98
N ARG A 68 -1.50 -9.46 -2.53
CA ARG A 68 -2.67 -8.84 -3.16
C ARG A 68 -3.79 -8.79 -2.13
N GLY A 69 -4.35 -7.61 -1.89
CA GLY A 69 -5.49 -7.40 -1.00
C GLY A 69 -6.70 -6.88 -1.77
N TRP A 70 -7.89 -7.30 -1.37
CA TRP A 70 -9.14 -6.77 -1.92
C TRP A 70 -9.66 -5.65 -1.03
N LEU A 71 -9.67 -4.43 -1.54
CA LEU A 71 -10.13 -3.25 -0.83
C LEU A 71 -11.42 -2.72 -1.45
N ALA A 72 -12.28 -2.11 -0.64
CA ALA A 72 -13.48 -1.43 -1.08
C ALA A 72 -13.34 0.07 -0.82
N PRO A 73 -13.96 0.96 -1.60
CA PRO A 73 -14.09 2.36 -1.23
C PRO A 73 -14.96 2.48 0.02
N ASP A 74 -14.64 3.46 0.86
CA ASP A 74 -15.44 3.83 2.02
C ASP A 74 -16.80 4.41 1.60
N ASP A 75 -16.84 5.06 0.44
CA ASP A 75 -18.02 5.66 -0.15
C ASP A 75 -18.02 5.39 -1.67
N PHE A 76 -19.12 4.87 -2.20
CA PHE A 76 -19.25 4.57 -3.64
C PHE A 76 -19.14 5.83 -4.53
N THR A 77 -19.26 7.03 -3.96
CA THR A 77 -19.04 8.31 -4.66
C THR A 77 -17.56 8.73 -4.69
N LYS A 78 -16.71 8.13 -3.84
CA LYS A 78 -15.28 8.44 -3.69
C LYS A 78 -14.46 7.18 -3.87
N VAL A 79 -14.32 6.78 -5.13
CA VAL A 79 -13.63 5.54 -5.53
C VAL A 79 -12.16 5.48 -5.09
N ASP A 80 -11.54 6.62 -4.79
CA ASP A 80 -10.14 6.72 -4.40
C ASP A 80 -9.90 6.66 -2.89
N VAL A 81 -10.95 6.76 -2.09
CA VAL A 81 -10.91 6.62 -0.64
C VAL A 81 -11.20 5.16 -0.31
N LEU A 82 -10.18 4.32 -0.46
CA LEU A 82 -10.26 2.90 -0.11
C LEU A 82 -10.22 2.72 1.41
N ASN A 83 -11.06 1.84 1.94
CA ASN A 83 -11.01 1.42 3.33
C ASN A 83 -9.74 0.61 3.58
N VAL A 84 -8.74 1.27 4.16
CA VAL A 84 -7.44 0.66 4.49
C VAL A 84 -7.17 0.65 6.00
N SER A 85 -8.16 1.00 6.83
CA SER A 85 -7.99 1.23 8.27
C SER A 85 -7.41 0.01 8.99
N GLU A 86 -7.79 -1.21 8.58
CA GLU A 86 -7.26 -2.46 9.14
C GLU A 86 -5.75 -2.65 8.91
N TYR A 87 -5.20 -2.04 7.84
CA TYR A 87 -3.77 -2.09 7.54
C TYR A 87 -2.97 -0.98 8.24
N PHE A 88 -3.67 0.01 8.80
CA PHE A 88 -3.10 1.20 9.42
C PHE A 88 -3.80 1.57 10.74
N PRO A 89 -3.57 0.81 11.84
CA PRO A 89 -4.23 1.05 13.13
C PRO A 89 -4.02 2.46 13.70
N ASN A 90 -2.90 3.11 13.37
CA ASN A 90 -2.55 4.47 13.81
C ASN A 90 -2.90 5.54 12.75
N GLY A 91 -3.77 5.19 11.80
CA GLY A 91 -4.14 6.03 10.67
C GLY A 91 -3.12 6.03 9.53
N PHE A 92 -3.57 6.57 8.40
CA PHE A 92 -2.83 6.59 7.15
C PHE A 92 -2.86 7.97 6.49
N VAL A 93 -1.96 8.15 5.53
CA VAL A 93 -1.96 9.26 4.56
C VAL A 93 -1.98 8.66 3.17
N SER A 94 -2.74 9.27 2.25
CA SER A 94 -2.82 8.84 0.86
C SER A 94 -2.27 9.92 -0.09
N TYR A 95 -1.44 9.52 -1.04
CA TYR A 95 -0.92 10.41 -2.07
C TYR A 95 -1.36 9.93 -3.45
N ARG A 96 -1.82 10.85 -4.29
CA ARG A 96 -2.00 10.58 -5.73
C ARG A 96 -0.67 10.87 -6.42
N ILE A 97 -0.23 9.95 -7.24
CA ILE A 97 0.99 10.01 -8.02
C ILE A 97 0.55 10.05 -9.48
N THR A 98 0.81 11.16 -10.15
CA THR A 98 0.47 11.37 -11.58
C THR A 98 1.73 11.42 -12.45
N THR A 99 2.88 11.64 -11.82
CA THR A 99 4.20 11.69 -12.45
C THR A 99 5.18 10.80 -11.70
N PHE A 100 6.16 10.26 -12.42
CA PHE A 100 7.22 9.48 -11.80
C PHE A 100 8.11 10.42 -10.95
N PRO A 101 8.28 10.17 -9.65
CA PRO A 101 9.11 11.01 -8.76
C PRO A 101 10.54 11.13 -9.29
N VAL A 102 11.23 12.23 -8.95
CA VAL A 102 12.59 12.56 -9.44
C VAL A 102 12.67 12.93 -10.93
N ILE A 103 12.03 12.17 -11.82
CA ILE A 103 12.08 12.41 -13.28
C ILE A 103 11.00 13.41 -13.73
N GLY A 104 9.85 13.43 -13.06
CA GLY A 104 8.73 14.31 -13.39
C GLY A 104 7.96 13.93 -14.66
N CYS A 105 8.20 12.76 -15.25
CA CYS A 105 7.48 12.31 -16.43
C CYS A 105 6.08 11.81 -16.07
N ARG A 106 5.09 12.09 -16.92
CA ARG A 106 3.71 11.61 -16.72
C ARG A 106 3.65 10.09 -16.83
N MET A 107 2.95 9.46 -15.90
CA MET A 107 2.73 8.02 -15.94
C MET A 107 1.55 7.66 -16.86
N ALA A 108 1.55 6.43 -17.38
CA ALA A 108 0.45 5.92 -18.21
C ALA A 108 -0.89 5.85 -17.44
N HIS A 109 -0.81 5.57 -16.14
CA HIS A 109 -1.93 5.59 -15.22
C HIS A 109 -1.55 6.38 -13.98
N ASP A 110 -2.52 7.05 -13.38
CA ASP A 110 -2.35 7.60 -12.05
C ASP A 110 -2.35 6.48 -11.01
N TRP A 111 -1.56 6.66 -9.96
CA TRP A 111 -1.47 5.72 -8.85
C TRP A 111 -1.84 6.38 -7.54
N ARG A 112 -2.36 5.60 -6.60
CA ARG A 112 -2.56 5.99 -5.21
C ARG A 112 -1.64 5.18 -4.33
N ILE A 113 -0.85 5.85 -3.50
CA ILE A 113 -0.05 5.22 -2.45
C ILE A 113 -0.65 5.55 -1.09
N PHE A 114 -0.89 4.54 -0.26
CA PHE A 114 -1.31 4.69 1.14
C PHE A 114 -0.16 4.26 2.05
N VAL A 115 0.16 5.10 3.03
CA VAL A 115 1.25 4.88 3.98
C VAL A 115 0.82 5.24 5.40
N ALA A 116 1.55 4.74 6.40
CA ALA A 116 1.30 5.09 7.80
C ALA A 116 1.42 6.59 8.03
N LYS A 117 0.50 7.17 8.82
CA LYS A 117 0.51 8.61 9.16
C LYS A 117 1.75 9.02 9.95
N ILE A 118 2.25 8.13 10.81
CA ILE A 118 3.44 8.35 11.62
C ILE A 118 4.40 7.16 11.38
N PRO A 119 5.21 7.19 10.31
CA PRO A 119 6.09 6.07 9.97
C PRO A 119 7.13 5.75 11.06
N SER A 120 7.56 6.73 11.86
CA SER A 120 8.60 6.55 12.89
C SER A 120 8.23 5.60 14.02
N ILE A 121 6.94 5.45 14.32
CA ILE A 121 6.42 4.56 15.39
C ILE A 121 5.82 3.26 14.84
N ALA A 122 5.71 3.14 13.51
CA ALA A 122 5.14 1.97 12.87
C ALA A 122 6.19 0.86 12.70
N PRO A 123 5.80 -0.43 12.71
CA PRO A 123 6.75 -1.53 12.54
C PRO A 123 7.55 -1.40 11.24
N ASN A 124 8.83 -1.74 11.26
CA ASN A 124 9.66 -1.70 10.06
C ASN A 124 9.09 -2.62 8.97
N ASN A 125 9.04 -2.12 7.75
CA ASN A 125 8.52 -2.83 6.61
C ASN A 125 9.62 -3.62 5.92
N LEU A 126 9.68 -4.92 6.23
CA LEU A 126 10.67 -5.82 5.66
C LEU A 126 10.48 -6.02 4.15
N ALA A 127 9.25 -5.88 3.63
CA ALA A 127 8.99 -6.01 2.19
C ALA A 127 9.56 -4.82 1.42
N VAL A 128 9.40 -3.60 1.95
CA VAL A 128 10.01 -2.39 1.37
C VAL A 128 11.52 -2.43 1.48
N SER A 129 12.04 -2.80 2.65
CA SER A 129 13.49 -2.93 2.86
C SER A 129 14.13 -3.95 1.92
N GLY A 130 13.46 -5.08 1.68
CA GLY A 130 13.92 -6.10 0.74
C GLY A 130 13.78 -5.70 -0.73
N ALA A 131 12.78 -4.90 -1.08
CA ALA A 131 12.51 -4.49 -2.46
C ALA A 131 13.40 -3.32 -2.93
N VAL A 132 13.63 -2.31 -2.08
CA VAL A 132 14.30 -1.06 -2.47
C VAL A 132 15.50 -0.70 -1.58
N GLY A 133 15.86 -1.51 -0.59
CA GLY A 133 16.99 -1.24 0.32
C GLY A 133 16.76 -0.08 1.30
N HIS A 134 15.57 0.51 1.33
CA HIS A 134 15.20 1.59 2.24
C HIS A 134 14.36 1.11 3.42
N LYS A 135 14.68 1.61 4.62
CA LYS A 135 13.81 1.45 5.80
C LYS A 135 12.55 2.29 5.65
N TRP A 136 11.41 1.69 5.92
CA TRP A 136 10.10 2.35 5.91
C TRP A 136 9.23 1.78 7.03
N GLY A 137 8.48 2.63 7.73
CA GLY A 137 7.60 2.19 8.82
C GLY A 137 6.15 2.01 8.36
N GLY A 138 5.56 0.87 8.73
CA GLY A 138 4.18 0.51 8.42
C GLY A 138 3.99 -0.09 7.03
N ASN A 139 2.78 -0.55 6.73
CA ASN A 139 2.43 -1.10 5.43
C ASN A 139 2.53 -0.03 4.33
N VAL A 140 2.68 -0.45 3.08
CA VAL A 140 2.51 0.43 1.91
C VAL A 140 1.52 -0.24 0.97
N ILE A 141 0.49 0.48 0.56
CA ILE A 141 -0.55 -0.03 -0.35
C ILE A 141 -0.53 0.79 -1.62
N PHE A 142 -0.51 0.13 -2.77
CA PHE A 142 -0.68 0.73 -4.08
C PHE A 142 -2.03 0.34 -4.69
N ALA A 143 -2.75 1.34 -5.15
CA ALA A 143 -3.93 1.23 -6.01
C ALA A 143 -3.70 2.02 -7.30
N ARG A 144 -4.40 1.64 -8.38
CA ARG A 144 -4.24 2.22 -9.71
C ARG A 144 -5.57 2.76 -10.20
N TYR A 145 -5.56 3.98 -10.73
CA TYR A 145 -6.72 4.55 -11.41
C TYR A 145 -6.82 3.95 -12.80
N GLY A 146 -8.04 3.64 -13.21
CA GLY A 146 -8.32 3.11 -14.53
C GLY A 146 -8.53 4.18 -15.61
N ASN A 147 -8.87 5.40 -15.22
CA ASN A 147 -8.97 6.53 -16.14
C ASN A 147 -7.63 7.29 -16.23
N ALA A 148 -7.27 7.67 -17.46
CA ALA A 148 -6.11 8.52 -17.74
C ALA A 148 -6.53 9.95 -18.18
N ALA A 149 -7.80 10.12 -18.52
CA ALA A 149 -8.36 11.36 -19.05
C ALA A 149 -9.11 12.17 -17.96
N PRO A 150 -9.00 13.51 -17.97
CA PRO A 150 -9.56 14.39 -16.93
C PRO A 150 -11.09 14.55 -16.99
N ASP A 151 -11.71 14.19 -18.11
CA ASP A 151 -13.15 14.28 -18.39
C ASP A 151 -13.91 12.98 -18.07
N GLU A 152 -13.19 11.90 -17.77
CA GLU A 152 -13.77 10.63 -17.35
C GLU A 152 -13.98 10.59 -15.83
N ALA A 153 -15.11 10.04 -15.40
CA ALA A 153 -15.36 9.75 -13.99
C ALA A 153 -14.26 8.83 -13.44
N GLU A 154 -13.76 9.15 -12.24
CA GLU A 154 -12.68 8.36 -11.64
C GLU A 154 -13.16 6.95 -11.31
N TRP A 155 -12.29 5.97 -11.55
CA TRP A 155 -12.48 4.59 -11.13
C TRP A 155 -11.13 3.92 -10.86
N MET A 156 -11.15 2.88 -10.02
CA MET A 156 -9.96 2.11 -9.65
C MET A 156 -9.92 0.78 -10.40
N GLU A 157 -8.74 0.38 -10.86
CA GLU A 157 -8.52 -0.87 -11.57
C GLU A 157 -7.67 -1.87 -10.78
N ASP A 158 -7.88 -3.16 -11.04
CA ASP A 158 -7.13 -4.22 -10.41
C ASP A 158 -5.63 -4.09 -10.69
N VAL A 159 -4.82 -4.16 -9.62
CA VAL A 159 -3.37 -4.17 -9.70
C VAL A 159 -2.87 -5.61 -9.76
N SER A 160 -2.12 -5.92 -10.83
CA SER A 160 -1.53 -7.24 -11.04
C SER A 160 -0.15 -7.35 -10.37
N ARG A 161 0.39 -8.55 -10.24
CA ARG A 161 1.77 -8.74 -9.74
C ARG A 161 2.83 -8.21 -10.70
N GLN A 162 2.54 -8.14 -12.01
CA GLN A 162 3.48 -7.60 -13.00
C GLN A 162 3.73 -6.11 -12.79
N SER A 163 2.80 -5.41 -12.12
CA SER A 163 3.00 -4.01 -11.74
C SER A 163 4.17 -3.80 -10.80
N LEU A 164 4.76 -4.84 -10.19
CA LEU A 164 5.95 -4.71 -9.35
C LEU A 164 7.16 -4.15 -10.11
N ASP A 165 7.27 -4.43 -11.41
CA ASP A 165 8.37 -3.92 -12.25
C ASP A 165 8.36 -2.39 -12.34
N LEU A 166 7.18 -1.78 -12.21
CA LEU A 166 7.00 -0.32 -12.09
C LEU A 166 7.02 0.14 -10.63
N LEU A 167 6.28 -0.56 -9.75
CA LEU A 167 6.04 -0.11 -8.39
C LEU A 167 7.29 -0.13 -7.51
N VAL A 168 8.22 -1.04 -7.75
CA VAL A 168 9.48 -1.09 -6.97
C VAL A 168 10.35 0.14 -7.28
N PRO A 169 10.69 0.44 -8.55
CA PRO A 169 11.37 1.70 -8.88
C PRO A 169 10.58 2.95 -8.47
N LEU A 170 9.25 2.94 -8.62
CA LEU A 170 8.40 4.06 -8.23
C LEU A 170 8.48 4.32 -6.73
N LEU A 171 8.42 3.27 -5.91
CA LEU A 171 8.50 3.35 -4.46
C LEU A 171 9.88 3.86 -4.02
N ASP A 172 10.95 3.38 -4.65
CA ASP A 172 12.32 3.83 -4.39
C ASP A 172 12.49 5.34 -4.64
N ALA A 173 12.07 5.79 -5.84
CA ALA A 173 12.11 7.19 -6.23
C ALA A 173 11.25 8.06 -5.29
N TRP A 174 10.05 7.59 -4.93
CA TRP A 174 9.15 8.29 -4.03
C TRP A 174 9.74 8.45 -2.61
N ILE A 175 10.33 7.38 -2.05
CA ILE A 175 10.99 7.45 -0.74
C ILE A 175 12.18 8.43 -0.78
N THR A 176 12.97 8.39 -1.84
CA THR A 176 14.11 9.28 -2.05
C THR A 176 13.68 10.75 -2.09
N GLU A 177 12.65 11.08 -2.87
CA GLU A 177 12.08 12.43 -2.95
C GLU A 177 11.52 12.91 -1.60
N LYS A 178 10.81 12.06 -0.85
CA LYS A 178 10.28 12.45 0.47
C LYS A 178 11.39 12.73 1.49
N ARG A 179 12.52 12.03 1.41
CA ARG A 179 13.68 12.29 2.26
C ARG A 179 14.42 13.55 1.86
N SER A 180 14.59 13.83 0.56
CA SER A 180 15.28 15.05 0.11
C SER A 180 14.54 16.31 0.56
N LEU A 181 13.20 16.32 0.49
CA LEU A 181 12.37 17.42 0.98
C LEU A 181 12.60 17.69 2.48
N SER A 182 12.73 16.64 3.30
CA SER A 182 13.03 16.80 4.74
C SER A 182 14.43 17.34 5.03
N HIS A 183 15.42 17.06 4.16
CA HIS A 183 16.76 17.62 4.29
C HIS A 183 16.84 19.09 3.85
N SER A 184 16.11 19.49 2.79
CA SER A 184 16.07 20.90 2.36
C SER A 184 15.47 21.84 3.41
N SER A 185 14.47 21.40 4.18
CA SER A 185 13.90 22.20 5.28
C SER A 185 14.84 22.36 6.47
N THR A 186 15.79 21.44 6.65
CA THR A 186 16.75 21.49 7.75
C THR A 186 17.95 22.39 7.41
N GLN A 187 18.37 22.42 6.14
CA GLN A 187 19.46 23.31 5.68
C GLN A 187 19.07 24.79 5.64
N LEU A 188 17.83 25.12 5.25
CA LEU A 188 17.32 26.50 5.26
C LEU A 188 17.32 27.12 6.67
N ASN A 189 17.14 26.31 7.72
CA ASN A 189 17.19 26.79 9.10
C ASN A 189 18.63 26.90 9.64
N SER A 190 19.61 26.18 9.08
CA SER A 190 21.02 26.32 9.47
C SER A 190 21.74 27.46 8.75
N GLU A 191 21.31 27.84 7.54
CA GLU A 191 21.94 28.96 6.80
C GLU A 191 21.44 30.33 7.28
N ILE A 192 20.24 30.43 7.85
CA ILE A 192 19.73 31.68 8.43
C ILE A 192 20.44 32.04 9.75
N ASP A 193 21.01 31.06 10.47
CA ASP A 193 21.63 31.30 11.78
C ASP A 193 23.15 31.53 11.71
N ILE A 194 23.80 31.30 10.56
CA ILE A 194 25.24 31.56 10.36
C ILE A 194 25.49 32.99 9.84
N SER A 195 24.52 33.63 9.19
CA SER A 195 24.65 35.01 8.69
C SER A 195 24.40 36.11 9.74
N ARG A 196 24.06 35.78 11.00
CA ARG A 196 23.78 36.78 12.05
C ARG A 196 24.74 36.81 13.24
N ARG A 197 25.83 36.03 13.23
CA ARG A 197 26.77 35.95 14.38
C ARG A 197 28.24 36.25 14.10
N GLY A 198 28.58 36.94 13.00
CA GLY A 198 29.98 37.29 12.76
C GLY A 198 30.19 38.48 11.84
N ALA A 199 29.90 39.70 12.30
CA ALA A 199 30.55 40.93 11.83
C ALA A 199 30.03 42.15 12.60
N PHE A 200 30.43 42.35 13.86
CA PHE A 200 30.56 43.68 14.48
C PHE A 200 31.41 43.52 15.75
N ASN A 201 32.72 43.42 15.55
CA ASN A 201 33.72 43.90 16.50
C ASN A 201 34.79 44.57 15.64
N PHE A 202 34.68 45.90 15.50
CA PHE A 202 35.81 46.72 15.07
C PHE A 202 36.31 47.40 16.34
N ASP A 203 37.28 46.76 16.97
CA ASP A 203 38.23 47.46 17.83
C ASP A 203 39.09 48.33 16.92
N SER A 204 39.07 49.64 17.16
CA SER A 204 40.07 50.55 16.61
C SER A 204 40.79 51.21 17.79
N GLU A 205 41.88 50.57 18.22
CA GLU A 205 42.94 51.23 18.99
C GLU A 205 43.83 52.05 18.04
N GLY A 206 44.13 53.29 18.43
CA GLY A 206 45.52 53.77 18.45
C GLY A 206 46.00 54.78 17.38
N GLY A 207 46.15 56.04 17.81
CA GLY A 207 47.30 56.92 17.48
C GLY A 207 47.19 57.75 16.20
N LEU A 208 47.72 58.97 16.07
CA LEU A 208 48.76 59.71 16.80
C LEU A 208 48.76 61.18 16.28
N GLN A 209 49.30 62.08 17.12
CA GLN A 209 49.69 63.49 16.90
C GLN A 209 48.64 64.58 17.17
#